data_AF-A0A660Y387-F1
#
_entry.id   AF-A0A660Y387-F1
#
_cell.length_a   1.000
_cell.length_b   1.000
_cell.length_c   1.000
_cell.angle_alpha   90.00
_cell.angle_beta   90.00
_cell.angle_gamma   90.00
#
_symmetry.space_group_name_H-M   'P 1'
#
loop_
_entity.id
_entity.type
_entity.pdbx_description
1 polymer ?
#
loop_
_entity_poly.entity_id
_entity_poly.type
_entity_poly.pdbx_seq_one_letter_code
_entity_poly.pdbx_strand_id
1 'polypeptide(L)' 'AALVVAGLAAKGETVISRVYHIDRGYERIEEKLRALGAEIRRETS' A
#
# COMPACT_ATOMS: atom_id res chain seq x y z
N ALA A 1 3.87 -4.60 -5.34
CA ALA A 1 3.47 -3.38 -6.07
C ALA A 1 2.08 -3.51 -6.72
N ALA A 2 1.84 -4.47 -7.63
CA ALA A 2 0.57 -4.57 -8.38
C ALA A 2 -0.71 -4.59 -7.50
N LEU A 3 -0.70 -5.33 -6.38
CA LEU A 3 -1.83 -5.39 -5.44
C LEU A 3 -2.17 -4.03 -4.82
N VAL A 4 -1.17 -3.16 -4.60
CA VAL A 4 -1.38 -1.83 -4.01
C VAL A 4 -2.12 -0.94 -4.98
N VAL A 5 -1.73 -0.96 -6.27
CA VAL A 5 -2.43 -0.23 -7.34
C VAL A 5 -3.85 -0.75 -7.53
N ALA A 6 -4.04 -2.07 -7.48
CA ALA A 6 -5.37 -2.66 -7.55
C ALA A 6 -6.26 -2.24 -6.36
N GLY A 7 -5.69 -2.15 -5.15
CA GLY A 7 -6.40 -1.66 -3.96
C GLY A 7 -6.81 -0.19 -4.07
N LEU A 8 -5.96 0.65 -4.67
CA LEU A 8 -6.30 2.07 -4.90
C LEU A 8 -7.41 2.27 -5.93
N ALA A 9 -7.58 1.34 -6.87
CA ALA A 9 -8.67 1.37 -7.85
C ALA A 9 -9.96 0.68 -7.35
N ALA A 10 -9.89 -0.08 -6.25
CA ALA A 10 -11.04 -0.78 -5.69
C ALA A 10 -11.99 0.20 -4.99
N LYS A 11 -13.30 -0.08 -5.04
CA LYS A 11 -14.28 0.66 -4.26
C LYS A 11 -14.31 0.14 -2.82
N GLY A 12 -14.25 1.05 -1.86
CA GLY A 12 -14.25 0.73 -0.43
C GLY A 12 -12.85 0.55 0.13
N GLU A 13 -12.74 -0.20 1.22
CA GLU A 13 -11.46 -0.43 1.92
C GLU A 13 -10.80 -1.73 1.42
N THR A 14 -9.50 -1.65 1.10
CA THR A 14 -8.69 -2.82 0.76
C THR A 14 -7.61 -3.04 1.81
N VAL A 15 -7.59 -4.22 2.42
CA VAL A 15 -6.56 -4.63 3.39
C VAL A 15 -5.58 -5.57 2.71
N ILE A 16 -4.31 -5.19 2.66
CA ILE A 16 -3.23 -5.98 2.07
C ILE A 16 -2.31 -6.48 3.18
N SER A 17 -2.30 -7.80 3.41
CA SER A 17 -1.43 -8.45 4.40
C SER A 17 -0.10 -8.93 3.79
N ARG A 18 0.89 -9.23 4.64
CA ARG A 18 2.23 -9.75 4.25
C ARG A 18 3.04 -8.78 3.38
N VAL A 19 2.96 -7.48 3.65
CA VAL A 19 3.70 -6.42 2.94
C VAL A 19 5.23 -6.50 3.13
N TYR A 20 5.76 -7.33 4.03
CA TYR A 20 7.20 -7.50 4.25
C TYR A 20 7.97 -7.96 3.00
N HIS A 21 7.33 -8.69 2.08
CA HIS A 21 7.94 -9.05 0.79
C HIS A 21 8.03 -7.85 -0.16
N ILE A 22 7.16 -6.85 0.01
CA ILE A 22 7.16 -5.61 -0.77
C ILE A 22 8.23 -4.67 -0.21
N ASP A 23 8.35 -4.55 1.12
CA ASP A 23 9.35 -3.69 1.78
C ASP A 23 10.78 -4.01 1.34
N ARG A 24 11.11 -5.29 1.10
CA ARG A 24 12.46 -5.72 0.70
C ARG A 24 12.90 -5.21 -0.68
N GLY A 25 11.97 -4.74 -1.53
CA GLY A 25 12.25 -4.18 -2.85
C GLY A 25 11.63 -2.80 -3.11
N TYR A 26 10.78 -2.33 -2.21
CA TYR A 26 10.07 -1.05 -2.28
C TYR A 26 9.98 -0.48 -0.87
N GLU A 27 11.11 0.05 -0.40
CA GLU A 27 11.19 0.70 0.89
C GLU A 27 10.20 1.88 0.94
N ARG A 28 9.30 1.86 1.93
CA ARG A 28 8.35 2.95 2.23
C ARG A 28 7.46 3.33 1.04
N ILE A 29 6.94 2.35 0.30
CA ILE A 29 6.04 2.58 -0.84
C ILE A 29 4.78 3.35 -0.45
N GLU A 30 4.29 3.16 0.77
CA GLU A 30 3.17 3.89 1.36
C GLU A 30 3.41 5.39 1.42
N GLU A 31 4.65 5.83 1.65
CA GLU A 31 4.98 7.25 1.71
C GLU A 31 4.98 7.89 0.33
N LYS A 32 5.53 7.18 -0.65
CA LYS A 32 5.51 7.63 -2.06
C LYS A 32 4.08 7.76 -2.57
N LEU A 33 3.22 6.79 -2.24
CA LEU A 33 1.82 6.82 -2.64
C LEU A 33 1.04 7.92 -1.92
N ARG A 34 1.29 8.14 -0.61
CA ARG A 34 0.72 9.27 0.13
C ARG A 34 1.13 10.61 -0.47
N ALA A 35 2.39 10.77 -0.87
CA ALA A 35 2.87 11.99 -1.53
C ALA A 35 2.16 12.27 -2.87
N LEU A 36 1.60 11.24 -3.50
CA LEU A 36 0.77 11.34 -4.70
C LEU A 36 -0.73 11.51 -4.40
N GLY A 37 -1.11 11.61 -3.12
CA GLY A 37 -2.50 11.81 -2.68
C GLY A 37 -3.26 10.52 -2.38
N ALA A 38 -2.61 9.35 -2.32
CA ALA A 38 -3.28 8.12 -1.97
C ALA A 38 -3.64 8.06 -0.48
N GLU A 39 -4.89 7.73 -0.18
CA GLU A 39 -5.36 7.44 1.18
C GLU A 39 -4.98 6.00 1.57
N ILE A 40 -3.78 5.84 2.11
CA ILE A 40 -3.26 4.54 2.55
C ILE A 40 -2.70 4.65 3.97
N ARG A 41 -2.83 3.60 4.77
CA ARG A 41 -2.26 3.52 6.12
C ARG A 41 -1.64 2.17 6.37
N ARG A 42 -0.52 2.16 7.08
CA ARG A 42 0.12 0.94 7.56
C ARG A 42 -0.45 0.62 8.93
N GLU A 43 -1.11 -0.54 9.04
CA GLU A 43 -1.50 -1.11 10.32
C GLU A 43 -0.46 -2.15 10.74
N THR A 44 0.02 -2.02 11.97
CA THR A 44 0.86 -3.02 12.64
C THR A 44 -0.04 -3.68 13.67
N SER A 45 -0.59 -4.84 13.31
CA SER A 45 -1.37 -5.69 14.22
C SER A 45 -0.59 -6.94 14.58
#